data_AF-W5T3I1-F1
#
_entry.id   AF-W5T3I1-F1
#
_cell.length_a   1.000
_cell.length_b   1.000
_cell.length_c   1.000
_cell.angle_alpha   90.00
_cell.angle_beta   90.00
_cell.angle_gamma   90.00
#
_symmetry.space_group_name_H-M   'P 1'
#
loop_
_entity.id
_entity.type
_entity.pdbx_description
1 polymer ?
#
loop_
_entity_poly.entity_id
_entity_poly.type
_entity_poly.pdbx_seq_one_letter_code
_entity_poly.pdbx_strand_id
1 'polypeptide(L)'
;MDIYKLPLFKEMQKEYRREFGIDIADLIKLKATVIDFRRFEKTYLTKKQCEVLKLIENNNQSKIILSGGIASGKTFLACYLYLKMLIKNRHFYKQDTNNFILGNSQKSLEINVLGQFEKIASMLKVPFTPKLSNTSYFEIDSLRVNLYGGDKASDFERFRGSNSALIYVNEATTLHKETLIECLKKLRVGMETIIFDTNPDSPEHFFKTDYIDNKKTYATYNFTTYDNELISKEFIKTQEEIYRDMPTYKARVLLGEWVASYDSIFTL
;
A
#
# COMPACT_ATOMS: atom_id res chain seq x y z
N MET A 1 24.86 6.36 7.24
CA MET A 1 26.30 6.59 7.06
C MET A 1 26.66 6.06 5.70
N ASP A 2 27.10 6.92 4.79
CA ASP A 2 27.38 6.54 3.40
C ASP A 2 28.66 5.71 3.36
N ILE A 3 28.53 4.38 3.21
CA ILE A 3 29.65 3.45 3.23
C ILE A 3 30.67 3.78 2.13
N TYR A 4 30.23 4.39 1.03
CA TYR A 4 31.09 4.76 -0.10
C TYR A 4 31.99 5.97 0.19
N LYS A 5 31.68 6.72 1.25
CA LYS A 5 32.51 7.82 1.72
C LYS A 5 33.52 7.42 2.78
N LEU A 6 33.47 6.16 3.26
CA LEU A 6 34.41 5.68 4.27
C LEU A 6 35.84 5.64 3.71
N PRO A 7 36.85 6.05 4.50
CA PRO A 7 38.25 5.99 4.08
C PRO A 7 38.67 4.58 3.62
N LEU A 8 38.29 3.57 4.39
CA LEU A 8 38.56 2.16 4.09
C LEU A 8 37.99 1.73 2.74
N PHE A 9 36.75 2.15 2.44
CA PHE A 9 36.10 1.80 1.19
C PHE A 9 36.83 2.41 -0.02
N LYS A 10 37.28 3.68 0.09
CA LYS A 10 38.03 4.37 -0.97
C LYS A 10 39.42 3.76 -1.18
N GLU A 11 40.05 3.28 -0.11
CA GLU A 11 41.35 2.62 -0.17
C GLU A 11 41.23 1.27 -0.90
N MET A 12 40.28 0.43 -0.49
CA MET A 12 39.99 -0.85 -1.16
C MET A 12 39.59 -0.66 -2.63
N GLN A 13 38.81 0.38 -2.94
CA GLN A 13 38.43 0.71 -4.32
C GLN A 13 39.66 1.01 -5.20
N LYS A 14 40.64 1.76 -4.68
CA LYS A 14 41.89 2.04 -5.42
C LYS A 14 42.73 0.79 -5.63
N GLU A 15 42.83 -0.07 -4.62
CA GLU A 15 43.58 -1.33 -4.71
C GLU A 15 42.97 -2.25 -5.77
N TYR A 16 41.67 -2.48 -5.73
CA TYR A 16 40.96 -3.29 -6.73
C TYR A 16 41.10 -2.75 -8.14
N ARG A 17 41.00 -1.42 -8.31
CA ARG A 17 41.18 -0.78 -9.61
C ARG A 17 42.59 -0.97 -10.14
N ARG A 18 43.60 -0.98 -9.27
CA ARG A 18 45.01 -1.21 -9.64
C ARG A 18 45.26 -2.66 -10.01
N GLU A 19 44.67 -3.60 -9.28
CA GLU A 19 44.91 -5.04 -9.44
C GLU A 19 44.14 -5.63 -10.62
N PHE A 20 42.87 -5.25 -10.79
CA PHE A 20 41.98 -5.86 -11.77
C PHE A 20 41.60 -4.94 -12.94
N GLY A 21 42.01 -3.66 -12.91
CA GLY A 21 41.63 -2.66 -13.92
C GLY A 21 40.15 -2.27 -13.89
N ILE A 22 39.42 -2.67 -12.86
CA ILE A 22 37.97 -2.46 -12.71
C ILE A 22 37.73 -1.45 -11.58
N ASP A 23 37.02 -0.36 -11.86
CA ASP A 23 36.56 0.54 -10.80
C ASP A 23 35.30 -0.02 -10.15
N ILE A 24 35.38 -0.39 -8.86
CA ILE A 24 34.22 -0.93 -8.13
C ILE A 24 33.04 0.07 -8.15
N ALA A 25 33.28 1.39 -8.23
CA ALA A 25 32.20 2.36 -8.36
C ALA A 25 31.39 2.19 -9.66
N ASP A 26 31.99 1.65 -10.73
CA ASP A 26 31.29 1.37 -11.98
C ASP A 26 30.40 0.11 -11.89
N LEU A 27 30.71 -0.80 -10.94
CA LEU A 27 29.88 -1.94 -10.58
C LEU A 27 28.78 -1.57 -9.57
N ILE A 28 29.07 -0.62 -8.68
CA ILE A 28 28.20 -0.14 -7.59
C ILE A 28 27.20 0.92 -8.04
N LYS A 29 27.49 1.65 -9.14
CA LYS A 29 26.43 2.14 -9.99
C LYS A 29 25.69 0.90 -10.51
N LEU A 30 24.83 0.31 -9.66
CA LEU A 30 23.63 -0.37 -10.07
C LEU A 30 23.12 0.47 -11.22
N LYS A 31 23.28 -0.03 -12.46
CA LYS A 31 22.72 0.60 -13.65
C LYS A 31 21.34 1.00 -13.21
N ALA A 32 21.06 2.30 -13.10
CA ALA A 32 19.79 2.79 -12.59
C ALA A 32 18.73 2.00 -13.35
N THR A 33 18.12 1.02 -12.67
CA THR A 33 17.29 0.06 -13.36
C THR A 33 16.16 0.92 -13.86
N VAL A 34 16.06 1.13 -15.17
CA VAL A 34 14.99 1.95 -15.72
C VAL A 34 13.73 1.16 -15.45
N ILE A 35 13.02 1.52 -14.38
CA ILE A 35 11.81 0.82 -13.96
C ILE A 35 10.74 1.14 -14.98
N ASP A 36 10.40 0.15 -15.79
CA ASP A 36 9.36 0.27 -16.80
C ASP A 36 7.98 -0.01 -16.18
N PHE A 37 7.46 0.99 -15.46
CA PHE A 37 6.13 0.92 -14.87
C PHE A 37 5.05 0.66 -15.93
N ARG A 38 5.16 1.24 -17.13
CA ARG A 38 4.16 1.07 -18.19
C ARG A 38 4.09 -0.36 -18.68
N ARG A 39 5.24 -1.00 -18.90
CA ARG A 39 5.28 -2.42 -19.26
C ARG A 39 4.71 -3.29 -18.13
N PHE A 40 5.06 -3.01 -16.88
CA PHE A 40 4.49 -3.71 -15.74
C PHE A 40 2.97 -3.61 -15.72
N GLU A 41 2.43 -2.39 -15.82
CA GLU A 41 0.98 -2.12 -15.79
C GLU A 41 0.26 -2.91 -16.87
N LYS A 42 0.74 -2.83 -18.12
CA LYS A 42 0.16 -3.54 -19.26
C LYS A 42 0.22 -5.07 -19.11
N THR A 43 1.22 -5.59 -18.41
CA THR A 43 1.46 -7.03 -18.32
C THR A 43 0.74 -7.67 -17.13
N TYR A 44 0.64 -6.95 -16.00
CA TYR A 44 0.29 -7.57 -14.72
C TYR A 44 -0.94 -6.98 -14.03
N LEU A 45 -1.44 -5.81 -14.44
CA LEU A 45 -2.67 -5.26 -13.89
C LEU A 45 -3.88 -5.75 -14.68
N THR A 46 -4.98 -6.04 -13.97
CA THR A 46 -6.27 -6.33 -14.59
C THR A 46 -6.84 -5.11 -15.30
N LYS A 47 -7.85 -5.31 -16.13
CA LYS A 47 -8.55 -4.22 -16.83
C LYS A 47 -9.07 -3.16 -15.85
N LYS A 48 -9.74 -3.57 -14.78
CA LYS A 48 -10.26 -2.68 -13.73
C LYS A 48 -9.14 -1.92 -13.03
N GLN A 49 -8.04 -2.59 -12.68
CA GLN A 49 -6.89 -1.95 -12.05
C GLN A 49 -6.24 -0.91 -12.96
N CYS A 50 -6.09 -1.19 -14.26
CA CYS A 50 -5.57 -0.24 -15.23
C CYS A 50 -6.48 0.98 -15.41
N GLU A 51 -7.79 0.78 -15.44
CA GLU A 51 -8.78 1.86 -15.52
C GLU A 51 -8.65 2.79 -14.31
N VAL A 52 -8.67 2.23 -13.10
CA VAL A 52 -8.53 2.99 -11.86
C VAL A 52 -7.20 3.73 -11.80
N LEU A 53 -6.09 3.07 -12.17
CA LEU A 53 -4.77 3.70 -12.22
C LEU A 53 -4.76 4.93 -13.15
N LYS A 54 -5.34 4.81 -14.35
CA LYS A 54 -5.43 5.93 -15.30
C LYS A 54 -6.27 7.07 -14.75
N LEU A 55 -7.38 6.78 -14.07
CA LEU A 55 -8.21 7.80 -13.44
C LEU A 55 -7.47 8.52 -12.31
N ILE A 56 -6.71 7.80 -11.49
CA ILE A 56 -5.86 8.39 -10.44
C ILE A 56 -4.83 9.34 -11.06
N GLU A 57 -4.11 8.89 -12.09
CA GLU A 57 -3.05 9.67 -12.73
C GLU A 57 -3.59 10.89 -13.49
N ASN A 58 -4.62 10.71 -14.31
CA ASN A 58 -5.18 11.80 -15.11
C ASN A 58 -5.78 12.92 -14.27
N ASN A 59 -6.30 12.59 -13.08
CA ASN A 59 -6.89 13.56 -12.17
C ASN A 59 -5.94 14.01 -11.05
N ASN A 60 -4.67 13.59 -11.08
CA ASN A 60 -3.66 13.90 -10.04
C ASN A 60 -4.16 13.65 -8.61
N GLN A 61 -4.86 12.54 -8.40
CA GLN A 61 -5.47 12.25 -7.10
C GLN A 61 -4.41 11.83 -6.08
N SER A 62 -4.49 12.42 -4.88
CA SER A 62 -3.56 12.13 -3.79
C SER A 62 -4.21 11.48 -2.56
N LYS A 63 -5.55 11.50 -2.46
CA LYS A 63 -6.32 10.87 -1.38
C LYS A 63 -7.23 9.81 -1.98
N ILE A 64 -6.73 8.58 -2.02
CA ILE A 64 -7.30 7.49 -2.83
C ILE A 64 -7.88 6.43 -1.91
N ILE A 65 -9.10 5.99 -2.17
CA ILE A 65 -9.75 4.87 -1.45
C ILE A 65 -10.09 3.78 -2.46
N LEU A 66 -9.54 2.58 -2.26
CA LEU A 66 -9.92 1.37 -2.99
C LEU A 66 -10.84 0.55 -2.08
N SER A 67 -12.15 0.65 -2.29
CA SER A 67 -13.16 -0.04 -1.48
C SER A 67 -13.73 -1.23 -2.22
N GLY A 68 -14.02 -2.32 -1.52
CA GLY A 68 -14.97 -3.32 -2.02
C GLY A 68 -14.61 -4.76 -1.70
N GLY A 69 -15.12 -5.69 -2.51
CA GLY A 69 -15.18 -7.11 -2.19
C GLY A 69 -13.82 -7.81 -2.06
N ILE A 70 -13.83 -8.99 -1.45
CA ILE A 70 -12.65 -9.83 -1.25
C ILE A 70 -12.07 -10.29 -2.58
N ALA A 71 -10.76 -10.55 -2.58
CA ALA A 71 -10.04 -11.10 -3.73
C ALA A 71 -10.25 -10.33 -5.06
N SER A 72 -10.64 -9.05 -4.99
CA SER A 72 -10.90 -8.17 -6.12
C SER A 72 -9.63 -7.53 -6.73
N GLY A 73 -8.47 -7.80 -6.13
CA GLY A 73 -7.19 -7.22 -6.56
C GLY A 73 -6.90 -5.81 -6.03
N LYS A 74 -7.77 -5.24 -5.18
CA LYS A 74 -7.57 -3.88 -4.61
C LYS A 74 -6.28 -3.73 -3.79
N THR A 75 -5.95 -4.70 -2.94
CA THR A 75 -4.72 -4.68 -2.13
C THR A 75 -3.47 -4.72 -3.01
N PHE A 76 -3.46 -5.54 -4.07
CA PHE A 76 -2.35 -5.58 -5.03
C PHE A 76 -2.15 -4.21 -5.69
N LEU A 77 -3.24 -3.57 -6.13
CA LEU A 77 -3.18 -2.23 -6.73
C LEU A 77 -2.71 -1.18 -5.71
N ALA A 78 -3.16 -1.24 -4.45
CA ALA A 78 -2.72 -0.33 -3.40
C ALA A 78 -1.21 -0.45 -3.14
N CYS A 79 -0.70 -1.68 -2.99
CA CYS A 79 0.73 -1.94 -2.82
C CYS A 79 1.53 -1.44 -4.04
N TYR A 80 1.03 -1.68 -5.25
CA TYR A 80 1.66 -1.21 -6.48
C TYR A 80 1.72 0.32 -6.56
N LEU A 81 0.59 1.00 -6.29
CA LEU A 81 0.50 2.46 -6.26
C LEU A 81 1.49 3.04 -5.25
N TYR A 82 1.50 2.49 -4.01
CA TYR A 82 2.43 2.92 -2.98
C TYR A 82 3.88 2.77 -3.43
N LEU A 83 4.28 1.60 -3.94
CA LEU A 83 5.65 1.34 -4.40
C LEU A 83 6.03 2.29 -5.55
N LYS A 84 5.15 2.45 -6.55
CA LYS A 84 5.37 3.35 -7.69
C LYS A 84 5.57 4.79 -7.23
N MET A 85 4.72 5.27 -6.32
CA MET A 85 4.80 6.63 -5.79
C MET A 85 6.03 6.81 -4.89
N LEU A 86 6.38 5.79 -4.10
CA LEU A 86 7.60 5.78 -3.27
C LEU A 86 8.84 5.99 -4.14
N ILE A 87 8.97 5.23 -5.22
CA ILE A 87 10.16 5.30 -6.06
C ILE A 87 10.18 6.58 -6.91
N LYS A 88 9.07 6.90 -7.59
CA LYS A 88 9.00 8.09 -8.47
C LYS A 88 9.27 9.38 -7.72
N ASN A 89 8.84 9.46 -6.47
CA ASN A 89 8.90 10.69 -5.67
C ASN A 89 10.07 10.70 -4.67
N ARG A 90 11.03 9.78 -4.80
CA ARG A 90 12.16 9.67 -3.86
C ARG A 90 12.94 10.96 -3.63
N HIS A 91 12.95 11.85 -4.63
CA HIS A 91 13.63 13.15 -4.58
C HIS A 91 12.91 14.19 -3.70
N PHE A 92 11.64 13.96 -3.35
CA PHE A 92 10.89 14.78 -2.41
C PHE A 92 11.06 14.36 -0.94
N TYR A 93 11.69 13.21 -0.68
CA TYR A 93 11.85 12.70 0.68
C TYR A 93 13.10 13.28 1.32
N LYS A 94 12.89 14.01 2.43
CA LYS A 94 13.97 14.51 3.29
C LYS A 94 14.45 13.39 4.21
N GLN A 95 15.59 13.61 4.87
CA GLN A 95 16.20 12.63 5.77
C GLN A 95 15.29 12.16 6.91
N ASP A 96 14.34 13.00 7.33
CA ASP A 96 13.38 12.76 8.41
C ASP A 96 11.98 12.35 7.91
N THR A 97 11.81 12.12 6.59
CA THR A 97 10.52 11.69 6.03
C THR A 97 10.24 10.23 6.40
N ASN A 98 9.13 10.01 7.12
CA ASN A 98 8.64 8.70 7.48
C ASN A 98 7.50 8.28 6.54
N ASN A 99 7.82 7.62 5.43
CA ASN A 99 6.79 6.97 4.63
C ASN A 99 6.47 5.62 5.27
N PHE A 100 5.19 5.37 5.55
CA PHE A 100 4.81 4.19 6.33
C PHE A 100 3.52 3.54 5.84
N ILE A 101 3.29 2.34 6.36
CA ILE A 101 2.08 1.55 6.16
C ILE A 101 1.42 1.32 7.52
N LEU A 102 0.11 1.53 7.56
CA LEU A 102 -0.74 1.30 8.72
C LEU A 102 -1.70 0.16 8.40
N GLY A 103 -1.94 -0.73 9.36
CA GLY A 103 -2.96 -1.77 9.28
C GLY A 103 -3.52 -2.03 10.66
N ASN A 104 -4.45 -2.99 10.78
CA ASN A 104 -5.02 -3.36 12.08
C ASN A 104 -3.90 -3.63 13.10
N SER A 105 -2.97 -4.51 12.75
CA SER A 105 -1.75 -4.79 13.51
C SER A 105 -0.52 -4.92 12.60
N GLN A 106 0.68 -4.78 13.14
CA GLN A 106 1.91 -5.09 12.38
C GLN A 106 1.90 -6.53 11.85
N LYS A 107 1.31 -7.47 12.60
CA LYS A 107 1.22 -8.87 12.17
C LYS A 107 0.26 -9.04 10.98
N SER A 108 -0.87 -8.33 10.97
CA SER A 108 -1.78 -8.32 9.81
C SER A 108 -1.08 -7.80 8.56
N LEU A 109 -0.25 -6.76 8.68
CA LEU A 109 0.54 -6.23 7.56
C LEU A 109 1.55 -7.25 7.03
N GLU A 110 2.21 -8.00 7.91
CA GLU A 110 3.12 -9.08 7.49
C GLU A 110 2.44 -10.12 6.61
N ILE A 111 1.19 -10.47 6.95
CA ILE A 111 0.41 -11.49 6.23
C ILE A 111 -0.18 -10.91 4.94
N ASN A 112 -0.77 -9.72 5.01
CA ASN A 112 -1.60 -9.17 3.95
C ASN A 112 -0.81 -8.41 2.88
N VAL A 113 0.25 -7.69 3.26
CA VAL A 113 0.91 -6.72 2.36
C VAL A 113 2.37 -7.03 2.07
N LEU A 114 3.15 -7.57 3.00
CA LEU A 114 4.60 -7.75 2.77
C LEU A 114 4.89 -8.66 1.58
N GLY A 115 4.21 -9.81 1.48
CA GLY A 115 4.35 -10.72 0.34
C GLY A 115 3.94 -10.07 -0.99
N GLN A 116 3.01 -9.10 -0.97
CA GLN A 116 2.63 -8.36 -2.17
C GLN A 116 3.71 -7.36 -2.58
N PHE A 117 4.30 -6.63 -1.64
CA PHE A 117 5.42 -5.73 -1.92
C PHE A 117 6.63 -6.47 -2.47
N GLU A 118 7.01 -7.60 -1.86
CA GLU A 118 8.11 -8.44 -2.32
C GLU A 118 7.86 -8.94 -3.75
N LYS A 119 6.64 -9.45 -4.01
CA LYS A 119 6.22 -9.89 -5.34
C LYS A 119 6.32 -8.78 -6.37
N ILE A 120 5.74 -7.60 -6.10
CA ILE A 120 5.73 -6.46 -7.02
C ILE A 120 7.15 -5.95 -7.26
N ALA A 121 7.96 -5.82 -6.21
CA ALA A 121 9.36 -5.39 -6.32
C ALA A 121 10.17 -6.36 -7.19
N SER A 122 10.02 -7.68 -6.97
CA SER A 122 10.65 -8.72 -7.78
C SER A 122 10.26 -8.62 -9.26
N MET A 123 8.96 -8.47 -9.55
CA MET A 123 8.44 -8.31 -10.92
C MET A 123 8.93 -7.02 -11.60
N LEU A 124 9.14 -5.94 -10.84
CA LEU A 124 9.71 -4.68 -11.32
C LEU A 124 11.25 -4.68 -11.34
N LYS A 125 11.89 -5.75 -10.84
CA LYS A 125 13.35 -5.84 -10.65
C LYS A 125 13.91 -4.71 -9.77
N VAL A 126 13.17 -4.36 -8.74
CA VAL A 126 13.55 -3.37 -7.73
C VAL A 126 14.12 -4.09 -6.51
N PRO A 127 15.25 -3.63 -5.94
CA PRO A 127 15.80 -4.21 -4.72
C PRO A 127 14.77 -4.18 -3.58
N PHE A 128 14.59 -5.31 -2.90
CA PHE A 128 13.69 -5.44 -1.76
C PHE A 128 14.44 -6.09 -0.59
N THR A 129 14.47 -5.40 0.54
CA THR A 129 15.01 -5.95 1.79
C THR A 129 13.84 -6.31 2.69
N PRO A 130 13.59 -7.61 2.97
CA PRO A 130 12.47 -8.03 3.78
C PRO A 130 12.61 -7.56 5.22
N LYS A 131 11.46 -7.46 5.90
CA LYS A 131 11.40 -7.15 7.34
C LYS A 131 12.06 -8.26 8.15
N LEU A 132 13.00 -7.90 9.03
CA LEU A 132 13.61 -8.83 9.99
C LEU A 132 12.73 -8.95 11.25
N SER A 133 12.77 -10.08 11.96
CA SER A 133 11.88 -10.36 13.10
C SER A 133 11.83 -9.24 14.15
N ASN A 134 12.97 -8.62 14.46
CA ASN A 134 13.11 -7.59 15.49
C ASN A 134 12.98 -6.15 14.97
N THR A 135 12.56 -5.98 13.71
CA THR A 135 12.37 -4.67 13.08
C THR A 135 10.89 -4.41 12.84
N SER A 136 10.52 -3.16 12.59
CA SER A 136 9.15 -2.77 12.21
C SER A 136 9.13 -2.11 10.84
N TYR A 137 10.05 -2.47 9.95
CA TYR A 137 10.18 -1.89 8.63
C TYR A 137 10.74 -2.89 7.63
N PHE A 138 10.55 -2.58 6.36
CA PHE A 138 11.24 -3.21 5.23
C PHE A 138 11.79 -2.10 4.33
N GLU A 139 12.58 -2.45 3.31
CA GLU A 139 13.12 -1.47 2.37
C GLU A 139 12.79 -1.83 0.91
N ILE A 140 12.44 -0.81 0.12
CA ILE A 140 12.30 -0.89 -1.34
C ILE A 140 13.30 0.10 -1.93
N ASP A 141 14.25 -0.36 -2.75
CA ASP A 141 15.27 0.50 -3.37
C ASP A 141 16.02 1.38 -2.34
N SER A 142 16.37 0.79 -1.19
CA SER A 142 16.97 1.45 -0.02
C SER A 142 16.11 2.55 0.62
N LEU A 143 14.84 2.68 0.25
CA LEU A 143 13.86 3.52 0.92
C LEU A 143 13.18 2.69 2.02
N ARG A 144 13.40 3.10 3.27
CA ARG A 144 12.78 2.49 4.44
C ARG A 144 11.28 2.79 4.48
N VAL A 145 10.48 1.75 4.72
CA VAL A 145 9.03 1.82 4.91
C VAL A 145 8.68 1.23 6.27
N ASN A 146 8.23 2.07 7.20
CA ASN A 146 7.83 1.62 8.54
C ASN A 146 6.42 1.00 8.53
N LEU A 147 6.19 0.06 9.44
CA LEU A 147 4.93 -0.67 9.63
C LEU A 147 4.36 -0.34 11.01
N TYR A 148 3.10 0.05 11.07
CA TYR A 148 2.41 0.36 12.32
C TYR A 148 1.07 -0.40 12.41
N GLY A 149 0.73 -0.83 13.63
CA GLY A 149 -0.64 -1.21 13.97
C GLY A 149 -1.49 0.03 14.24
N GLY A 150 -2.80 -0.13 14.23
CA GLY A 150 -3.73 0.98 14.37
C GLY A 150 -5.10 0.59 14.89
N ASP A 151 -5.25 -0.60 15.48
CA ASP A 151 -6.50 -1.08 16.06
C ASP A 151 -6.86 -0.35 17.35
N LYS A 152 -5.89 0.27 18.04
CA LYS A 152 -6.11 1.00 19.29
C LYS A 152 -5.88 2.49 19.13
N ALA A 153 -6.62 3.27 19.94
CA ALA A 153 -6.46 4.71 19.99
C ALA A 153 -5.04 5.16 20.35
N SER A 154 -4.29 4.40 21.16
CA SER A 154 -2.92 4.77 21.55
C SER A 154 -1.86 4.45 20.48
N ASP A 155 -2.18 3.69 19.43
CA ASP A 155 -1.17 3.26 18.46
C ASP A 155 -0.58 4.42 17.65
N PHE A 156 -1.31 5.54 17.51
CA PHE A 156 -0.78 6.71 16.83
C PHE A 156 0.47 7.30 17.52
N GLU A 157 0.65 7.07 18.82
CA GLU A 157 1.80 7.57 19.58
C GLU A 157 3.13 7.11 18.95
N ARG A 158 3.14 5.94 18.31
CA ARG A 158 4.33 5.35 17.66
C ARG A 158 4.81 6.12 16.43
N PHE A 159 3.93 6.89 15.78
CA PHE A 159 4.26 7.68 14.59
C PHE A 159 4.00 9.18 14.76
N ARG A 160 3.50 9.62 15.93
CA ARG A 160 3.05 10.99 16.20
C ARG A 160 4.10 12.06 15.89
N GLY A 161 5.37 11.79 16.20
CA GLY A 161 6.48 12.74 16.04
C GLY A 161 7.07 12.80 14.63
N SER A 162 6.58 11.99 13.69
CA SER A 162 7.13 11.91 12.34
C SER A 162 6.34 12.75 11.32
N ASN A 163 6.97 13.12 10.21
CA ASN A 163 6.30 13.71 9.06
C ASN A 163 6.38 12.75 7.88
N SER A 164 5.31 12.69 7.08
CA SER A 164 5.16 11.74 5.99
C SER A 164 4.85 12.47 4.69
N ALA A 165 5.31 11.90 3.59
CA ALA A 165 4.88 12.27 2.25
C ALA A 165 3.89 11.25 1.68
N LEU A 166 4.08 9.97 2.00
CA LEU A 166 3.32 8.87 1.45
C LEU A 166 2.91 7.89 2.56
N ILE A 167 1.61 7.63 2.65
CA ILE A 167 1.04 6.67 3.59
C ILE A 167 0.14 5.68 2.85
N TYR A 168 0.23 4.40 3.20
CA TYR A 168 -0.75 3.40 2.81
C TYR A 168 -1.43 2.84 4.05
N VAL A 169 -2.76 2.79 4.03
CA VAL A 169 -3.60 2.25 5.08
C VAL A 169 -4.28 0.99 4.55
N ASN A 170 -3.87 -0.16 5.09
CA ASN A 170 -4.46 -1.45 4.79
C ASN A 170 -5.68 -1.72 5.68
N GLU A 171 -6.76 -2.24 5.08
CA GLU A 171 -7.99 -2.62 5.77
C GLU A 171 -8.57 -1.48 6.64
N ALA A 172 -8.73 -0.29 6.08
CA ALA A 172 -9.02 0.94 6.84
C ALA A 172 -10.21 0.88 7.81
N THR A 173 -11.28 0.14 7.48
CA THR A 173 -12.42 -0.15 8.36
C THR A 173 -12.02 -0.78 9.70
N THR A 174 -10.93 -1.53 9.76
CA THR A 174 -10.46 -2.25 10.95
C THR A 174 -9.62 -1.41 11.91
N LEU A 175 -9.35 -0.14 11.58
CA LEU A 175 -8.52 0.76 12.38
C LEU A 175 -9.38 1.62 13.29
N HIS A 176 -8.79 2.06 14.39
CA HIS A 176 -9.40 3.02 15.28
C HIS A 176 -9.49 4.40 14.60
N LYS A 177 -10.65 5.07 14.77
CA LYS A 177 -10.95 6.39 14.20
C LYS A 177 -9.87 7.43 14.51
N GLU A 178 -9.45 7.52 15.77
CA GLU A 178 -8.42 8.48 16.20
C GLU A 178 -7.07 8.24 15.51
N THR A 179 -6.70 6.98 15.31
CA THR A 179 -5.44 6.62 14.66
C THR A 179 -5.43 7.10 13.20
N LEU A 180 -6.57 7.01 12.50
CA LEU A 180 -6.71 7.54 11.14
C LEU A 180 -6.65 9.07 11.08
N ILE A 181 -7.27 9.76 12.05
CA ILE A 181 -7.21 11.21 12.16
C ILE A 181 -5.76 11.67 12.39
N GLU A 182 -5.03 11.03 13.31
CA GLU A 182 -3.63 11.35 13.60
C GLU A 182 -2.70 10.99 12.43
N CYS A 183 -3.00 9.91 11.71
CA CYS A 183 -2.31 9.52 10.49
C CYS A 183 -2.39 10.60 9.40
N LEU A 184 -3.59 11.12 9.12
CA LEU A 184 -3.78 12.22 8.17
C LEU A 184 -2.99 13.48 8.56
N LYS A 185 -2.89 13.77 9.87
CA LYS A 185 -2.07 14.89 10.36
C LYS A 185 -0.59 14.71 10.06
N LYS A 186 -0.09 13.53 9.67
CA LYS A 186 1.35 13.32 9.36
C LYS A 186 1.72 13.69 7.93
N LEU A 187 0.76 13.74 7.00
CA LEU A 187 0.97 14.14 5.62
C LEU A 187 1.28 15.64 5.56
N ARG A 188 2.56 16.02 5.56
CA ARG A 188 3.01 17.43 5.63
C ARG A 188 4.25 17.74 4.80
N VAL A 189 4.78 16.75 4.08
CA VAL A 189 6.08 16.86 3.39
C VAL A 189 5.92 16.43 1.94
N GLY A 190 6.36 17.29 1.02
CA GLY A 190 6.42 16.97 -0.40
C GLY A 190 5.03 16.64 -0.98
N MET A 191 4.97 15.60 -1.81
CA MET A 191 3.73 15.17 -2.45
C MET A 191 2.87 14.32 -1.49
N GLU A 192 2.10 15.01 -0.65
CA GLU A 192 1.20 14.45 0.36
C GLU A 192 0.15 13.50 -0.22
N THR A 193 0.44 12.20 -0.18
CA THR A 193 -0.40 11.15 -0.73
C THR A 193 -0.78 10.14 0.35
N ILE A 194 -2.06 9.76 0.38
CA ILE A 194 -2.55 8.63 1.15
C ILE A 194 -3.41 7.71 0.30
N ILE A 195 -3.16 6.42 0.45
CA ILE A 195 -3.89 5.34 -0.21
C ILE A 195 -4.56 4.52 0.89
N PHE A 196 -5.84 4.24 0.73
CA PHE A 196 -6.58 3.31 1.58
C PHE A 196 -7.00 2.12 0.74
N ASP A 197 -6.90 0.91 1.28
CA ASP A 197 -7.72 -0.21 0.82
C ASP A 197 -8.65 -0.69 1.94
N THR A 198 -9.85 -1.13 1.58
CA THR A 198 -10.80 -1.59 2.60
C THR A 198 -11.93 -2.46 2.06
N ASN A 199 -12.49 -3.29 2.95
CA ASN A 199 -13.75 -3.99 2.72
C ASN A 199 -14.90 -3.19 3.36
N PRO A 200 -16.11 -3.22 2.77
CA PRO A 200 -17.28 -2.58 3.37
C PRO A 200 -17.68 -3.17 4.71
N ASP A 201 -18.29 -2.32 5.53
CA ASP A 201 -18.99 -2.67 6.77
C ASP A 201 -20.40 -2.06 6.73
N SER A 202 -21.00 -1.82 7.90
CA SER A 202 -22.23 -1.06 8.08
C SER A 202 -22.15 0.30 7.36
N PRO A 203 -23.26 0.76 6.75
CA PRO A 203 -23.34 2.10 6.17
C PRO A 203 -23.10 3.23 7.19
N GLU A 204 -23.28 2.94 8.49
CA GLU A 204 -23.04 3.87 9.60
C GLU A 204 -21.59 3.89 10.08
N HIS A 205 -20.73 3.01 9.55
CA HIS A 205 -19.34 2.94 9.96
C HIS A 205 -18.61 4.26 9.67
N PHE A 206 -17.81 4.75 10.61
CA PHE A 206 -17.19 6.08 10.51
C PHE A 206 -16.33 6.24 9.23
N PHE A 207 -15.67 5.17 8.77
CA PHE A 207 -14.89 5.21 7.53
C PHE A 207 -15.78 5.44 6.30
N LYS A 208 -17.02 4.93 6.32
CA LYS A 208 -18.00 5.19 5.26
C LYS A 208 -18.44 6.65 5.29
N THR A 209 -18.91 7.12 6.44
CA THR A 209 -19.52 8.45 6.59
C THR A 209 -18.50 9.58 6.43
N ASP A 210 -17.31 9.43 7.02
CA ASP A 210 -16.34 10.54 7.15
C ASP A 210 -15.36 10.59 5.95
N TYR A 211 -15.13 9.45 5.28
CA TYR A 211 -14.12 9.31 4.22
C TYR A 211 -14.75 8.98 2.86
N ILE A 212 -15.46 7.85 2.74
CA ILE A 212 -16.00 7.39 1.45
C ILE A 212 -17.09 8.34 0.91
N ASP A 213 -17.99 8.81 1.78
CA ASP A 213 -19.05 9.74 1.37
C ASP A 213 -18.53 11.17 1.15
N ASN A 214 -17.32 11.48 1.64
CA ASN A 214 -16.64 12.75 1.41
C ASN A 214 -15.93 12.77 0.05
N LYS A 215 -16.73 12.71 -1.03
CA LYS A 215 -16.27 12.71 -2.43
C LYS A 215 -15.54 13.99 -2.85
N LYS A 216 -15.64 15.08 -2.06
CA LYS A 216 -14.87 16.32 -2.29
C LYS A 216 -13.41 16.16 -1.90
N THR A 217 -13.12 15.28 -0.94
CA THR A 217 -11.78 15.11 -0.37
C THR A 217 -11.11 13.84 -0.86
N TYR A 218 -11.88 12.75 -1.01
CA TYR A 218 -11.37 11.42 -1.34
C TYR A 218 -11.90 10.95 -2.68
N ALA A 219 -11.01 10.39 -3.49
CA ALA A 219 -11.37 9.66 -4.69
C ALA A 219 -11.57 8.19 -4.34
N THR A 220 -12.82 7.73 -4.34
CA THR A 220 -13.16 6.34 -4.03
C THR A 220 -13.43 5.54 -5.30
N TYR A 221 -12.79 4.38 -5.40
CA TYR A 221 -12.97 3.40 -6.46
C TYR A 221 -13.48 2.10 -5.89
N ASN A 222 -14.61 1.63 -6.42
CA ASN A 222 -15.24 0.39 -5.98
C ASN A 222 -14.74 -0.80 -6.81
N PHE A 223 -14.46 -1.89 -6.11
CA PHE A 223 -14.01 -3.16 -6.64
C PHE A 223 -14.93 -4.29 -6.17
N THR A 224 -15.31 -5.17 -7.07
CA THR A 224 -16.05 -6.40 -6.79
C THR A 224 -15.11 -7.59 -6.94
N THR A 225 -15.45 -8.74 -6.36
CA THR A 225 -14.71 -9.99 -6.60
C THR A 225 -14.68 -10.34 -8.10
N TYR A 226 -15.74 -9.96 -8.84
CA TYR A 226 -15.91 -10.23 -10.26
C TYR A 226 -15.03 -9.36 -11.18
N ASP A 227 -14.47 -8.26 -10.67
CA ASP A 227 -13.52 -7.42 -11.43
C ASP A 227 -12.14 -8.09 -11.60
N ASN A 228 -11.85 -9.13 -10.80
CA ASN A 228 -10.59 -9.83 -10.85
C ASN A 228 -10.65 -11.03 -11.80
N GLU A 229 -10.30 -10.81 -13.06
CA GLU A 229 -10.24 -11.84 -14.10
C GLU A 229 -9.24 -12.97 -13.81
N LEU A 230 -8.35 -12.81 -12.83
CA LEU A 230 -7.34 -13.81 -12.45
C LEU A 230 -7.85 -14.82 -11.42
N ILE A 231 -9.02 -14.59 -10.81
CA ILE A 231 -9.58 -15.49 -9.81
C ILE A 231 -10.31 -16.66 -10.49
N SER A 232 -10.23 -17.86 -9.90
CA SER A 232 -10.88 -19.02 -10.49
C SER A 232 -12.40 -18.94 -10.38
N LYS A 233 -13.10 -19.46 -11.40
CA LYS A 233 -14.57 -19.54 -11.39
C LYS A 233 -15.06 -20.42 -10.25
N GLU A 234 -14.29 -21.45 -9.90
CA GLU A 234 -14.55 -22.36 -8.79
C GLU A 234 -14.48 -21.63 -7.44
N PHE A 235 -13.52 -20.71 -7.27
CA PHE A 235 -13.46 -19.88 -6.07
C PHE A 235 -14.71 -19.01 -5.95
N ILE A 236 -15.09 -18.31 -7.04
CA ILE A 236 -16.29 -17.46 -7.07
C ILE A 236 -17.52 -18.28 -6.68
N LYS A 237 -17.74 -19.43 -7.35
CA LYS A 237 -18.87 -20.32 -7.06
C LYS A 237 -18.87 -20.79 -5.61
N THR A 238 -17.71 -21.11 -5.06
CA THR A 238 -17.58 -21.53 -3.65
C THR A 238 -17.98 -20.40 -2.70
N GLN A 239 -17.54 -19.16 -2.94
CA GLN A 239 -17.93 -18.04 -2.09
C GLN A 239 -19.43 -17.72 -2.22
N GLU A 240 -19.98 -17.79 -3.44
CA GLU A 240 -21.42 -17.59 -3.67
C GLU A 240 -22.28 -18.64 -2.95
N GLU A 241 -21.76 -19.87 -2.80
CA GLU A 241 -22.38 -20.94 -2.04
C GLU A 241 -22.33 -20.68 -0.54
N ILE A 242 -21.16 -20.34 0.00
CA ILE A 242 -20.96 -20.08 1.44
C ILE A 242 -21.91 -18.96 1.92
N TYR A 243 -22.12 -17.94 1.08
CA TYR A 243 -22.94 -16.77 1.43
C TYR A 243 -24.34 -16.78 0.81
N ARG A 244 -24.81 -17.93 0.29
CA ARG A 244 -26.10 -18.03 -0.40
C ARG A 244 -27.25 -17.48 0.44
N ASP A 245 -27.31 -17.89 1.71
CA ASP A 245 -28.40 -17.57 2.63
C ASP A 245 -28.11 -16.31 3.47
N MET A 246 -27.07 -15.55 3.11
CA MET A 246 -26.65 -14.32 3.79
C MET A 246 -26.55 -13.15 2.78
N PRO A 247 -27.68 -12.69 2.20
CA PRO A 247 -27.67 -11.76 1.07
C PRO A 247 -26.95 -10.44 1.37
N THR A 248 -27.14 -9.86 2.56
CA THR A 248 -26.41 -8.64 2.97
C THR A 248 -24.90 -8.90 3.09
N TYR A 249 -24.50 -10.00 3.71
CA TYR A 249 -23.08 -10.34 3.86
C TYR A 249 -22.44 -10.61 2.51
N LYS A 250 -23.15 -11.32 1.61
CA LYS A 250 -22.75 -11.55 0.22
C LYS A 250 -22.53 -10.24 -0.54
N ALA A 251 -23.45 -9.28 -0.39
CA ALA A 251 -23.31 -7.96 -1.00
C ALA A 251 -22.08 -7.19 -0.50
N ARG A 252 -21.80 -7.22 0.81
CA ARG A 252 -20.57 -6.61 1.37
C ARG A 252 -19.30 -7.31 0.84
N VAL A 253 -19.25 -8.63 0.95
CA VAL A 253 -18.03 -9.42 0.72
C VAL A 253 -17.71 -9.63 -0.76
N LEU A 254 -18.71 -9.79 -1.63
CA LEU A 254 -18.48 -10.03 -3.06
C LEU A 254 -18.69 -8.80 -3.93
N LEU A 255 -19.76 -8.04 -3.68
CA LEU A 255 -20.12 -6.85 -4.47
C LEU A 255 -19.46 -5.57 -3.94
N GLY A 256 -18.91 -5.58 -2.73
CA GLY A 256 -18.28 -4.40 -2.17
C GLY A 256 -19.30 -3.33 -1.74
N GLU A 257 -20.52 -3.72 -1.38
CA GLU A 257 -21.58 -2.79 -1.01
C GLU A 257 -21.60 -2.46 0.49
N TRP A 258 -21.89 -1.20 0.83
CA TRP A 258 -22.05 -0.72 2.20
C TRP A 258 -23.52 -0.80 2.61
N VAL A 259 -24.01 -2.01 2.89
CA VAL A 259 -25.44 -2.30 3.19
C VAL A 259 -25.66 -2.63 4.66
N ALA A 260 -26.77 -2.21 5.25
CA ALA A 260 -27.12 -2.53 6.65
C ALA A 260 -27.46 -4.02 6.82
N SER A 261 -27.16 -4.59 7.99
CA SER A 261 -27.58 -5.97 8.30
C SER A 261 -29.09 -6.05 8.32
N TYR A 262 -29.67 -7.16 7.83
CA TYR A 262 -31.10 -7.39 7.96
C TYR A 262 -31.54 -7.36 9.44
N ASP A 263 -30.67 -7.83 10.36
CA ASP A 263 -30.92 -7.84 11.80
C ASP A 263 -30.79 -6.46 12.47
N SER A 264 -30.13 -5.48 11.84
CA SER A 264 -30.02 -4.10 12.38
C SER A 264 -31.31 -3.28 12.24
N ILE A 265 -32.35 -3.84 11.62
CA ILE A 265 -33.66 -3.19 11.46
C ILE A 265 -34.53 -3.35 12.72
N PHE A 266 -34.13 -4.18 13.70
CA PHE A 266 -34.83 -4.37 14.97
C PHE A 266 -33.97 -3.98 16.18
N THR A 267 -33.69 -2.68 16.30
CA THR A 267 -33.39 -2.06 17.59
C THR A 267 -34.46 -1.01 17.83
N LEU A 268 -35.54 -1.44 18.51
CA LEU A 268 -36.54 -0.58 19.14
C LEU A 268 -36.04 -0.13 20.52
#